data_AF-A0A973EMN4-F1
#
_entry.id   AF-A0A973EMN4-F1
#
_cell.length_a   1.000
_cell.length_b   1.000
_cell.length_c   1.000
_cell.angle_alpha   90.00
_cell.angle_beta   90.00
_cell.angle_gamma   90.00
#
_symmetry.space_group_name_H-M   'P 1'
#
loop_
_entity.id
_entity.type
_entity.pdbx_description
1 polymer ?
#
loop_
_entity_poly.entity_id
_entity_poly.type
_entity_poly.pdbx_seq_one_letter_code
_entity_poly.pdbx_strand_id
1 'polypeptide(L)'
;MNSYTDQNQAPSEYQGNLEILMQIPFFSGMPIDAMKLIAFLCTRETFRPGDYLFQEGDVDPHAYFFIKGKAVLTLSTPGDEMVIREYSENDFLGGLSILWISKRFFSLKAITDTRCLVLERDRFQKILDQFPQIARPILEEICAFIHDWESRLIGSHAETCPPCRSSLGLSLF
;
A
#
# COMPACT_ATOMS: atom_id res chain seq x y z
N MET A 1 33.56 -17.07 -3.72
CA MET A 1 33.18 -16.10 -2.67
C MET A 1 33.25 -14.71 -3.27
N ASN A 2 32.21 -13.92 -3.01
CA ASN A 2 31.90 -12.55 -3.48
C ASN A 2 31.31 -12.43 -4.89
N SER A 3 30.02 -12.76 -4.98
CA SER A 3 29.08 -12.22 -5.97
C SER A 3 28.86 -10.74 -5.65
N TYR A 4 29.49 -9.89 -6.45
CA TYR A 4 29.34 -8.45 -6.44
C TYR A 4 27.90 -8.07 -6.76
N THR A 5 27.36 -7.25 -5.87
CA THR A 5 26.08 -6.56 -5.97
C THR A 5 25.93 -5.89 -7.33
N ASP A 6 24.81 -6.14 -7.99
CA ASP A 6 24.38 -5.48 -9.22
C ASP A 6 24.24 -3.96 -8.96
N GLN A 7 25.24 -3.18 -9.39
CA GLN A 7 25.35 -1.73 -9.19
C GLN A 7 24.85 -0.93 -10.41
N ASN A 8 23.80 -1.38 -11.11
CA ASN A 8 23.32 -0.67 -12.30
C ASN A 8 21.80 -0.48 -12.35
N GLN A 9 21.20 0.01 -11.25
CA GLN A 9 19.91 0.70 -11.36
C GLN A 9 20.11 1.97 -12.21
N ALA A 10 19.60 1.95 -13.44
CA ALA A 10 19.76 3.05 -14.38
C ALA A 10 19.25 4.38 -13.76
N PRO A 11 19.98 5.50 -13.93
CA PRO A 11 19.59 6.81 -13.38
C PRO A 11 18.15 7.24 -13.71
N SER A 12 17.59 6.72 -14.81
CA SER A 12 16.22 6.98 -15.26
C SER A 12 15.15 6.31 -14.40
N GLU A 13 15.38 5.08 -13.90
CA GLU A 13 14.37 4.37 -13.10
C GLU A 13 14.28 4.94 -11.68
N TYR A 14 15.41 5.27 -11.07
CA TYR A 14 15.46 5.96 -9.79
C TYR A 14 14.68 7.28 -9.83
N GLN A 15 14.95 8.10 -10.85
CA GLN A 15 14.28 9.39 -11.02
C GLN A 15 12.77 9.21 -11.20
N GLY A 16 12.35 8.25 -12.02
CA GLY A 16 10.92 7.92 -12.18
C GLY A 16 10.28 7.39 -10.91
N ASN A 17 10.99 6.62 -10.07
CA ASN A 17 10.50 6.17 -8.78
C ASN A 17 10.30 7.35 -7.82
N LEU A 18 11.23 8.30 -7.80
CA LEU A 18 11.12 9.49 -6.95
C LEU A 18 9.92 10.36 -7.36
N GLU A 19 9.69 10.53 -8.65
CA GLU A 19 8.53 11.25 -9.20
C GLU A 19 7.21 10.61 -8.79
N ILE A 20 7.13 9.27 -8.85
CA ILE A 20 5.99 8.50 -8.36
C ILE A 20 5.77 8.75 -6.86
N LEU A 21 6.81 8.63 -6.04
CA LEU A 21 6.68 8.75 -4.59
C LEU A 21 6.22 10.15 -4.16
N MET A 22 6.59 11.20 -4.90
CA MET A 22 6.11 12.58 -4.69
C MET A 22 4.61 12.77 -4.92
N GLN A 23 3.96 11.85 -5.63
CA GLN A 23 2.52 11.92 -5.89
C GLN A 23 1.67 11.19 -4.85
N ILE A 24 2.30 10.41 -3.95
CA ILE A 24 1.59 9.56 -2.98
C ILE A 24 1.35 10.37 -1.69
N PRO A 25 0.07 10.61 -1.30
CA PRO A 25 -0.24 11.38 -0.09
C PRO A 25 0.36 10.81 1.20
N PHE A 26 0.47 9.48 1.29
CA PHE A 26 1.09 8.79 2.43
C PHE A 26 2.55 9.20 2.68
N PHE A 27 3.27 9.66 1.65
CA PHE A 27 4.64 10.16 1.75
C PHE A 27 4.70 11.70 1.79
N SER A 28 3.55 12.38 1.89
CA SER A 28 3.50 13.84 1.99
C SER A 28 4.21 14.32 3.27
N GLY A 29 4.92 15.45 3.18
CA GLY A 29 5.65 16.01 4.32
C GLY A 29 6.95 15.28 4.70
N MET A 30 7.36 14.23 3.97
CA MET A 30 8.65 13.60 4.19
C MET A 30 9.82 14.45 3.68
N PRO A 31 10.99 14.44 4.36
CA PRO A 31 12.21 15.04 3.84
C PRO A 31 12.57 14.40 2.49
N ILE A 32 13.01 15.23 1.54
CA ILE A 32 13.38 14.77 0.20
C ILE A 32 14.46 13.67 0.25
N ASP A 33 15.40 13.75 1.19
CA ASP A 33 16.46 12.74 1.29
C ASP A 33 15.94 11.37 1.75
N ALA A 34 14.91 11.33 2.59
CA ALA A 34 14.22 10.09 2.93
C ALA A 34 13.49 9.52 1.69
N MET A 35 12.82 10.37 0.92
CA MET A 35 12.15 9.95 -0.32
C MET A 35 13.12 9.41 -1.37
N LYS A 36 14.30 10.01 -1.51
CA LYS A 36 15.37 9.50 -2.38
C LYS A 36 15.79 8.09 -1.97
N LEU A 37 15.95 7.84 -0.66
CA LEU A 37 16.27 6.50 -0.19
C LEU A 37 15.14 5.50 -0.43
N ILE A 38 13.88 5.90 -0.24
CA ILE A 38 12.73 5.06 -0.60
C ILE A 38 12.78 4.74 -2.11
N ALA A 39 12.98 5.74 -2.96
CA ALA A 39 13.03 5.58 -4.43
C ALA A 39 14.12 4.59 -4.87
N PHE A 40 15.27 4.61 -4.18
CA PHE A 40 16.37 3.69 -4.39
C PHE A 40 16.07 2.26 -3.90
N LEU A 41 15.40 2.15 -2.75
CA LEU A 41 15.09 0.88 -2.10
C LEU A 41 13.85 0.18 -2.68
N CYS A 42 13.00 0.86 -3.43
CA CYS A 42 11.87 0.24 -4.10
C CYS A 42 12.31 -0.63 -5.29
N THR A 43 11.56 -1.70 -5.55
CA THR A 43 11.71 -2.55 -6.74
C THR A 43 10.53 -2.34 -7.69
N ARG A 44 10.75 -2.58 -8.98
CA ARG A 44 9.66 -2.59 -9.96
C ARG A 44 9.31 -4.03 -10.29
N GLU A 45 8.08 -4.42 -10.01
CA GLU A 45 7.59 -5.78 -10.23
C GLU A 45 6.50 -5.79 -11.29
N THR A 46 6.38 -6.91 -12.00
CA THR A 46 5.40 -7.09 -13.07
C THR A 46 4.62 -8.37 -12.84
N PHE A 47 3.30 -8.25 -12.94
CA PHE A 47 2.32 -9.31 -12.74
C PHE A 47 1.51 -9.48 -14.03
N ARG A 48 1.34 -10.72 -14.48
CA ARG A 48 0.53 -11.05 -15.66
C ARG A 48 -0.95 -11.16 -15.27
N PRO A 49 -1.89 -11.04 -16.23
CA PRO A 49 -3.29 -11.31 -15.96
C PRO A 49 -3.47 -12.68 -15.31
N GLY A 50 -4.15 -12.71 -14.17
CA GLY A 50 -4.37 -13.92 -13.37
C GLY A 50 -3.40 -14.10 -12.20
N ASP A 51 -2.26 -13.41 -12.18
CA ASP A 51 -1.29 -13.49 -11.08
C ASP A 51 -1.86 -12.81 -9.83
N TYR A 52 -1.65 -13.43 -8.67
CA TYR A 52 -1.92 -12.79 -7.38
C TYR A 52 -0.70 -11.98 -6.95
N LEU A 53 -0.92 -10.72 -6.59
CA LEU A 53 0.09 -9.92 -5.89
C LEU A 53 0.20 -10.40 -4.44
N PHE A 54 -0.94 -10.70 -3.82
CA PHE A 54 -1.05 -11.41 -2.55
C PHE A 54 -2.42 -12.07 -2.45
N GLN A 55 -2.53 -13.05 -1.56
CA GLN A 55 -3.77 -13.75 -1.25
C GLN A 55 -4.29 -13.40 0.16
N GLU A 56 -5.58 -13.60 0.35
CA GLU A 56 -6.21 -13.52 1.66
C GLU A 56 -5.50 -14.44 2.67
N GLY A 57 -5.21 -13.90 3.85
CA GLY A 57 -4.49 -14.61 4.90
C GLY A 57 -2.96 -14.56 4.79
N ASP A 58 -2.40 -14.13 3.66
CA ASP A 58 -0.96 -13.99 3.49
C ASP A 58 -0.39 -12.94 4.45
N VAL A 59 0.80 -13.24 4.96
CA VAL A 59 1.66 -12.23 5.59
C VAL A 59 2.49 -11.61 4.47
N ASP A 60 1.95 -10.54 3.89
CA ASP A 60 2.55 -9.82 2.77
C ASP A 60 2.99 -8.42 3.23
N PRO A 61 4.26 -8.25 3.67
CA PRO A 61 4.77 -7.01 4.27
C PRO A 61 5.20 -5.99 3.21
N HIS A 62 4.42 -5.85 2.14
CA HIS A 62 4.72 -4.97 1.01
C HIS A 62 3.70 -3.84 0.84
N ALA A 63 4.15 -2.71 0.34
CA ALA A 63 3.30 -1.67 -0.24
C ALA A 63 3.48 -1.65 -1.75
N TYR A 64 2.41 -1.36 -2.47
CA TYR A 64 2.36 -1.35 -3.93
C TYR A 64 1.85 -0.02 -4.42
N PHE A 65 2.56 0.56 -5.39
CA PHE A 65 2.06 1.67 -6.19
C PHE A 65 1.92 1.21 -7.64
N PHE A 66 0.74 1.40 -8.22
CA PHE A 66 0.46 0.96 -9.59
C PHE A 66 1.04 1.95 -10.60
N ILE A 67 2.06 1.51 -11.33
CA ILE A 67 2.68 2.28 -12.42
C ILE A 67 1.84 2.12 -13.70
N LYS A 68 1.28 0.93 -13.92
CA LYS A 68 0.47 0.61 -15.09
C LYS A 68 -0.36 -0.63 -14.83
N GLY A 69 -1.50 -0.73 -15.50
CA GLY A 69 -2.35 -1.91 -15.48
C GLY A 69 -3.40 -1.84 -14.39
N LYS A 70 -4.05 -2.97 -14.13
CA LYS A 70 -5.19 -3.06 -13.23
C LYS A 70 -5.17 -4.36 -12.45
N ALA A 71 -5.60 -4.28 -11.19
CA ALA A 71 -5.82 -5.42 -10.33
C ALA A 71 -7.15 -5.29 -9.58
N VAL A 72 -7.73 -6.42 -9.19
CA VAL A 72 -8.98 -6.47 -8.42
C VAL A 72 -8.73 -7.06 -7.05
N LEU A 73 -9.23 -6.36 -6.04
CA LEU A 73 -9.28 -6.84 -4.67
C LEU A 73 -10.53 -7.70 -4.50
N THR A 74 -10.37 -8.92 -4.00
CA THR A 74 -11.42 -9.93 -3.91
C THR A 74 -11.49 -10.54 -2.52
N LEU A 75 -12.71 -10.88 -2.09
CA LEU A 75 -12.99 -11.62 -0.87
C LEU A 75 -13.49 -13.02 -1.24
N SER A 76 -12.92 -14.07 -0.64
CA SER A 76 -13.42 -15.42 -0.85
C SER A 76 -14.76 -15.60 -0.16
N THR A 77 -15.76 -16.09 -0.88
CA THR A 77 -17.09 -16.43 -0.36
C THR A 77 -17.41 -17.89 -0.68
N PRO A 78 -18.35 -18.56 0.02
CA PRO A 78 -18.66 -19.96 -0.26
C PRO A 78 -19.10 -20.22 -1.71
N GLY A 79 -18.16 -20.68 -2.53
CA GLY A 79 -18.36 -21.02 -3.94
C GLY A 79 -18.16 -19.88 -4.95
N ASP A 80 -17.72 -18.68 -4.53
CA ASP A 80 -17.54 -17.52 -5.41
C ASP A 80 -16.47 -16.53 -4.90
N GLU A 81 -15.97 -15.65 -5.78
CA GLU A 81 -15.09 -14.52 -5.44
C GLU A 81 -15.84 -13.20 -5.58
N MET A 82 -16.03 -12.48 -4.48
CA MET A 82 -16.66 -11.16 -4.50
C MET A 82 -15.60 -10.09 -4.79
N VAL A 83 -15.76 -9.32 -5.88
CA VAL A 83 -14.92 -8.15 -6.17
C VAL A 83 -15.30 -7.01 -5.22
N ILE A 84 -14.32 -6.53 -4.45
CA ILE A 84 -14.48 -5.44 -3.47
C ILE A 84 -14.12 -4.09 -4.10
N ARG A 85 -13.00 -4.03 -4.82
CA ARG A 85 -12.47 -2.79 -5.41
C ARG A 85 -11.51 -3.08 -6.56
N GLU A 86 -11.50 -2.23 -7.58
CA GLU A 86 -10.45 -2.19 -8.61
C GLU A 86 -9.36 -1.19 -8.23
N TYR A 87 -8.11 -1.57 -8.53
CA TYR A 87 -6.91 -0.74 -8.44
C TYR A 87 -6.34 -0.54 -9.84
N SER A 88 -5.87 0.67 -10.12
CA SER A 88 -5.40 1.13 -11.43
C SER A 88 -4.19 2.06 -11.27
N GLU A 89 -3.67 2.57 -12.39
CA GLU A 89 -2.53 3.49 -12.41
C GLU A 89 -2.69 4.65 -11.41
N ASN A 90 -1.61 4.94 -10.69
CA ASN A 90 -1.51 5.90 -9.58
C ASN A 90 -2.19 5.50 -8.26
N ASP A 91 -2.86 4.35 -8.18
CA ASP A 91 -3.32 3.85 -6.90
C ASP A 91 -2.15 3.36 -6.01
N PHE A 92 -2.29 3.56 -4.70
CA PHE A 92 -1.38 3.10 -3.67
C PHE A 92 -2.11 2.22 -2.66
N LEU A 93 -1.47 1.13 -2.23
CA LEU A 93 -1.95 0.31 -1.12
C LEU A 93 -0.82 -0.32 -0.30
N GLY A 94 -1.19 -0.89 0.84
CA GLY A 94 -0.24 -1.59 1.71
C GLY A 94 0.60 -0.66 2.59
N GLY A 95 0.26 0.63 2.67
CA GLY A 95 0.90 1.57 3.61
C GLY A 95 0.86 1.08 5.06
N LEU A 96 -0.24 0.44 5.48
CA LEU A 96 -0.30 -0.21 6.80
C LEU A 96 0.59 -1.46 6.89
N SER A 97 0.75 -2.25 5.83
CA SER A 97 1.55 -3.49 5.84
C SER A 97 3.05 -3.23 6.04
N ILE A 98 3.56 -2.11 5.52
CA ILE A 98 4.94 -1.68 5.73
C ILE A 98 5.18 -1.05 7.12
N LEU A 99 4.11 -0.71 7.85
CA LEU A 99 4.16 -0.13 9.20
C LEU A 99 3.86 -1.15 10.31
N TRP A 100 2.89 -2.03 10.10
CA TRP A 100 2.44 -3.06 11.01
C TRP A 100 2.39 -4.46 10.36
N ILE A 101 2.78 -5.51 11.09
CA ILE A 101 2.70 -6.88 10.59
C ILE A 101 1.26 -7.36 10.74
N SER A 102 0.57 -7.52 9.62
CA SER A 102 -0.79 -8.08 9.57
C SER A 102 -0.93 -9.08 8.43
N LYS A 103 -1.94 -9.94 8.57
CA LYS A 103 -2.43 -10.74 7.46
C LYS A 103 -3.27 -9.87 6.53
N ARG A 104 -3.24 -10.15 5.23
CA ARG A 104 -4.14 -9.54 4.25
C ARG A 104 -5.57 -10.02 4.49
N PHE A 105 -6.52 -9.08 4.52
CA PHE A 105 -7.95 -9.39 4.65
C PHE A 105 -8.61 -9.84 3.34
N PHE A 106 -7.93 -9.64 2.21
CA PHE A 106 -8.45 -9.86 0.86
C PHE A 106 -7.32 -10.37 -0.04
N SER A 107 -7.68 -10.92 -1.20
CA SER A 107 -6.74 -11.27 -2.27
C SER A 107 -6.67 -10.14 -3.29
N LEU A 108 -5.49 -9.87 -3.85
CA LEU A 108 -5.30 -8.89 -4.93
C LEU A 108 -4.76 -9.58 -6.18
N LYS A 109 -5.53 -9.54 -7.26
CA LYS A 109 -5.25 -10.27 -8.50
C LYS A 109 -5.13 -9.33 -9.69
N ALA A 110 -4.06 -9.44 -10.45
CA ALA A 110 -3.88 -8.69 -11.69
C ALA A 110 -4.91 -9.14 -12.75
N ILE A 111 -5.57 -8.18 -13.40
CA ILE A 111 -6.53 -8.43 -14.50
C ILE A 111 -5.99 -7.97 -15.85
N THR A 112 -4.91 -7.19 -15.86
CA THR A 112 -4.10 -6.87 -17.03
C THR A 112 -2.63 -7.11 -16.70
N ASP A 113 -1.74 -6.99 -17.69
CA ASP A 113 -0.31 -6.81 -17.40
C ASP A 113 -0.14 -5.59 -16.50
N THR A 114 0.34 -5.83 -15.29
CA THR A 114 0.34 -4.87 -14.19
C THR A 114 1.76 -4.66 -13.72
N ARG A 115 2.21 -3.40 -13.69
CA ARG A 115 3.54 -3.02 -13.19
C ARG A 115 3.37 -2.21 -11.92
N CYS A 116 4.04 -2.62 -10.86
CA CYS A 116 4.01 -1.93 -9.58
C CYS A 116 5.41 -1.47 -9.16
N LEU A 117 5.47 -0.35 -8.45
CA LEU A 117 6.57 -0.04 -7.55
C LEU A 117 6.28 -0.72 -6.21
N VAL A 118 7.19 -1.54 -5.72
CA VAL A 118 7.03 -2.34 -4.51
C VAL A 118 8.02 -1.86 -3.45
N LEU A 119 7.51 -1.63 -2.25
CA LEU A 119 8.30 -1.28 -1.07
C LEU A 119 8.11 -2.33 0.02
N GLU A 120 9.20 -2.97 0.41
CA GLU A 120 9.24 -3.92 1.51
C GLU A 120 9.26 -3.21 2.88
N ARG A 121 8.55 -3.78 3.85
CA ARG A 121 8.56 -3.35 5.25
C ARG A 121 9.97 -3.13 5.78
N ASP A 122 10.83 -4.14 5.69
CA ASP A 122 12.15 -4.10 6.33
C ASP A 122 13.02 -2.97 5.79
N ARG A 123 12.85 -2.62 4.51
CA ARG A 123 13.50 -1.46 3.90
C ARG A 123 12.93 -0.17 4.44
N PHE A 124 11.60 -0.07 4.55
CA PHE A 124 10.94 1.12 5.09
C PHE A 124 11.23 1.35 6.58
N GLN A 125 11.27 0.29 7.39
CA GLN A 125 11.59 0.37 8.82
C GLN A 125 13.00 0.94 9.05
N LYS A 126 13.99 0.54 8.24
CA LYS A 126 15.34 1.14 8.30
C LYS A 126 15.34 2.64 8.00
N ILE A 127 14.44 3.11 7.12
CA ILE A 127 14.29 4.53 6.81
C ILE A 127 13.63 5.26 7.99
N LEU A 128 12.64 4.65 8.65
CA LEU A 128 12.04 5.19 9.87
C LEU A 128 13.08 5.35 10.98
N ASP A 129 13.98 4.37 11.15
CA ASP A 129 15.07 4.44 12.12
C ASP A 129 16.07 5.56 11.81
N GLN A 130 16.36 5.78 10.52
CA GLN A 130 17.30 6.83 10.08
C GLN A 130 16.69 8.23 10.05
N PHE A 131 15.38 8.34 9.81
CA PHE A 131 14.64 9.60 9.71
C PHE A 131 13.42 9.58 10.64
N PRO A 132 13.59 9.56 11.98
CA PRO A 132 12.47 9.44 12.92
C PRO A 132 11.41 10.54 12.77
N GLN A 133 11.80 11.71 12.24
CA GLN A 133 10.90 12.82 11.96
C GLN A 133 9.79 12.48 10.96
N ILE A 134 9.92 11.42 10.15
CA ILE A 134 8.87 11.01 9.20
C ILE A 134 7.69 10.30 9.88
N ALA A 135 7.88 9.79 11.11
CA ALA A 135 6.85 9.03 11.81
C ALA A 135 5.60 9.88 12.10
N ARG A 136 5.79 11.16 12.46
CA ARG A 136 4.68 12.07 12.79
C ARG A 136 3.81 12.40 11.56
N PRO A 137 4.37 12.84 10.41
CA PRO A 137 3.59 13.02 9.18
C PRO A 137 2.82 11.76 8.75
N ILE A 138 3.46 10.58 8.79
CA ILE A 138 2.78 9.31 8.46
C ILE A 138 1.59 9.07 9.40
N LEU A 139 1.78 9.28 10.71
CA LEU A 139 0.73 9.08 11.70
C LEU A 139 -0.44 10.06 11.46
N GLU A 140 -0.15 11.32 11.13
CA GLU A 140 -1.16 12.32 10.78
C GLU A 140 -1.97 11.88 9.54
N GLU A 141 -1.32 11.38 8.49
CA GLU A 141 -1.98 10.84 7.29
C GLU A 141 -2.85 9.60 7.60
N ILE A 142 -2.39 8.70 8.46
CA ILE A 142 -3.18 7.53 8.87
C ILE A 142 -4.40 7.95 9.68
N CYS A 143 -4.24 8.87 10.63
CA CYS A 143 -5.35 9.40 11.42
C CYS A 143 -6.39 10.09 10.53
N ALA A 144 -5.93 10.90 9.56
CA ALA A 144 -6.80 11.53 8.58
C ALA A 144 -7.56 10.50 7.73
N PHE A 145 -6.86 9.46 7.26
CA PHE A 145 -7.47 8.36 6.52
C PHE A 145 -8.54 7.60 7.33
N ILE A 146 -8.25 7.24 8.58
CA ILE A 146 -9.20 6.56 9.48
C ILE A 146 -10.42 7.46 9.71
N HIS A 147 -10.21 8.74 10.00
CA HIS A 147 -11.29 9.68 10.24
C HIS A 147 -12.22 9.83 9.03
N ASP A 148 -11.66 9.91 7.82
CA ASP A 148 -12.44 9.97 6.58
C ASP A 148 -13.16 8.65 6.27
N TRP A 149 -12.51 7.51 6.51
CA TRP A 149 -13.14 6.19 6.39
C TRP A 149 -14.34 6.04 7.33
N GLU A 150 -14.20 6.44 8.60
CA GLU A 150 -15.29 6.41 9.57
C GLU A 150 -16.43 7.36 9.21
N SER A 151 -16.10 8.58 8.78
CA SER A 151 -17.10 9.56 8.34
C SER A 151 -17.97 9.00 7.21
N ARG A 152 -17.35 8.27 6.27
CA ARG A 152 -18.05 7.58 5.17
C ARG A 152 -18.89 6.39 5.65
N LEU A 153 -18.39 5.60 6.60
CA LEU A 153 -19.14 4.49 7.17
C LEU A 153 -20.37 4.96 7.94
N ILE A 154 -20.22 5.96 8.80
CA ILE A 154 -21.35 6.52 9.58
C ILE A 154 -22.40 7.08 8.62
N GLY A 155 -21.99 7.88 7.62
CA GLY A 155 -22.91 8.48 6.67
C GLY A 155 -23.65 7.49 5.76
N SER A 156 -23.08 6.30 5.49
CA SER A 156 -23.66 5.31 4.56
C SER A 156 -24.36 4.13 5.23
N HIS A 157 -23.87 3.67 6.40
CA HIS A 157 -24.31 2.43 7.04
C HIS A 157 -25.11 2.62 8.33
N ALA A 158 -25.06 3.80 8.96
CA ALA A 158 -25.85 4.04 10.18
C ALA A 158 -27.37 4.01 9.90
N GLU A 159 -27.80 4.29 8.68
CA GLU A 159 -29.22 4.22 8.29
C GLU A 159 -29.65 2.84 7.79
N THR A 160 -28.73 2.03 7.25
CA THR A 160 -29.04 0.81 6.49
C THR A 160 -28.73 -0.50 7.23
N CYS A 161 -27.97 -0.48 8.34
CA CYS A 161 -27.69 -1.65 9.17
C CYS A 161 -27.88 -1.37 10.67
N PRO A 162 -29.06 -1.64 11.26
CA PRO A 162 -29.31 -1.46 12.69
C PRO A 162 -28.36 -2.24 13.62
N PRO A 163 -27.95 -3.50 13.33
CA PRO A 163 -26.96 -4.23 14.15
C PRO A 163 -25.57 -3.58 14.16
N CYS A 164 -25.21 -2.88 13.08
CA CYS A 164 -23.93 -2.20 12.97
C CYS A 164 -23.86 -0.98 13.90
N ARG A 165 -25.01 -0.38 14.27
CA ARG A 165 -25.08 0.80 15.14
C ARG A 165 -24.47 0.60 16.52
N SER A 166 -24.60 -0.59 17.11
CA SER A 166 -24.01 -0.89 18.42
C SER A 166 -22.50 -1.14 18.35
N SER A 167 -21.95 -1.28 17.15
CA SER A 167 -20.51 -1.39 16.88
C SER A 167 -19.91 -0.11 16.30
N LEU A 168 -20.73 0.95 16.14
CA LEU A 168 -20.24 2.29 15.79
C LEU A 168 -19.65 2.94 17.05
N GLY A 169 -18.35 2.74 17.26
CA GLY A 169 -17.52 3.41 18.26
C GLY A 169 -16.31 4.02 17.53
N LEU A 170 -16.01 5.29 17.81
CA LEU A 170 -15.06 6.11 17.06
C LEU A 170 -13.59 5.71 17.32
N SER A 171 -12.83 5.67 16.22
CA SER A 171 -11.38 5.68 15.93
C SER A 171 -10.37 5.05 16.88
N LEU A 172 -10.57 5.11 18.19
CA LEU A 172 -9.72 4.52 19.24
C LEU A 172 -10.62 4.27 20.49
N PHE A 173 -11.01 2.99 20.66
CA PHE A 173 -11.76 2.36 21.76
C PHE A 173 -13.29 2.49 21.79
#